data_AF-M1BHE1-F1
#
_entry.id   AF-M1BHE1-F1
#
_cell.length_a   1.000
_cell.length_b   1.000
_cell.length_c   1.000
_cell.angle_alpha   90.00
_cell.angle_beta   90.00
_cell.angle_gamma   90.00
#
_symmetry.space_group_name_H-M   'P 1'
#
loop_
_entity.id
_entity.type
_entity.pdbx_description
1 polymer ?
#
loop_
_entity_poly.entity_id
_entity_poly.type
_entity_poly.pdbx_seq_one_letter_code
_entity_poly.pdbx_strand_id
1 'polypeptide(L)'
;MRTNNQVRVRTDEPSGFIGQRVSRIIRGNVMTHIITVNTGEDVSMKVLSFFQQGSRSMCILSATGVISSVTFHQTDTSGGKVAFEGRYDLLTFAGSFVHSETGGMRNLSGGMSVSLISPEGRVIGGRIDGQLVAASPVQILVGFLPEN
;
A
#
# COMPACT_ATOMS: atom_id res chain seq x y z
N MET A 1 9.67 10.89 52.52
CA MET A 1 9.43 11.98 51.56
C MET A 1 10.47 11.90 50.46
N ARG A 2 10.10 11.50 49.24
CA ARG A 2 10.95 11.61 48.05
C ARG A 2 10.12 12.30 46.97
N THR A 3 10.58 13.47 46.56
CA THR A 3 10.05 14.30 45.47
C THR A 3 10.43 13.66 44.12
N ASN A 4 9.45 13.56 43.22
CA ASN A 4 9.62 13.00 41.88
C ASN A 4 9.79 14.16 40.88
N ASN A 5 10.96 14.23 40.25
CA ASN A 5 11.30 15.19 39.20
C ASN A 5 11.15 14.48 37.85
N GLN A 6 10.26 14.96 36.97
CA GLN A 6 10.04 14.36 35.66
C GLN A 6 11.17 14.68 34.69
N VAL A 7 11.79 13.64 34.11
CA VAL A 7 12.66 13.73 32.94
C VAL A 7 11.91 13.12 31.76
N ARG A 8 11.71 13.91 30.71
CA ARG A 8 11.02 13.54 29.47
C ARG A 8 11.94 12.65 28.63
N VAL A 9 11.55 11.39 28.42
CA VAL A 9 12.29 10.45 27.55
C VAL A 9 11.65 10.46 26.17
N ARG A 10 12.49 10.70 25.15
CA ARG A 10 12.15 10.59 23.73
C ARG A 10 11.78 9.14 23.42
N THR A 11 10.65 8.92 22.75
CA THR A 11 10.32 7.62 22.18
C THR A 11 10.99 7.51 20.82
N ASP A 12 12.16 6.88 20.80
CA ASP A 12 12.75 6.35 19.58
C ASP A 12 11.90 5.15 19.12
N GLU A 13 11.20 5.28 18.00
CA GLU A 13 10.54 4.13 17.36
C GLU A 13 11.59 3.25 16.67
N PRO A 14 11.64 1.94 16.96
CA PRO A 14 12.55 1.04 16.26
C PRO A 14 11.99 0.67 14.87
N SER A 15 12.88 0.77 13.90
CA SER A 15 12.79 0.26 12.54
C SER A 15 12.39 -1.21 12.51
N GLY A 16 11.39 -1.55 11.69
CA GLY A 16 11.16 -2.91 11.20
C GLY A 16 9.98 -3.64 11.85
N PHE A 17 8.80 -3.55 11.24
CA PHE A 17 7.72 -4.52 11.44
C PHE A 17 7.22 -5.02 10.08
N ILE A 18 7.85 -6.10 9.61
CA ILE A 18 7.30 -6.99 8.58
C ILE A 18 6.80 -8.22 9.35
N GLY A 19 5.54 -8.21 9.80
CA GLY A 19 5.02 -9.30 10.63
C GLY A 19 3.57 -9.14 11.07
N GLN A 20 2.68 -9.74 10.29
CA GLN A 20 1.29 -10.14 10.57
C GLN A 20 0.37 -9.15 11.32
N ARG A 21 -0.41 -8.40 10.55
CA ARG A 21 -1.72 -7.91 11.00
C ARG A 21 -2.77 -8.95 10.60
N VAL A 22 -3.26 -9.73 11.56
CA VAL A 22 -4.46 -10.56 11.36
C VAL A 22 -5.67 -9.63 11.44
N SER A 23 -6.27 -9.31 10.30
CA SER A 23 -7.55 -8.61 10.25
C SER A 23 -8.68 -9.63 10.38
N ARG A 24 -9.53 -9.44 11.40
CA ARG A 24 -10.69 -10.30 11.67
C ARG A 24 -11.87 -9.82 10.81
N ILE A 25 -12.31 -10.63 9.84
CA ILE A 25 -13.60 -10.40 9.17
C ILE A 25 -14.66 -11.09 10.03
N ILE A 26 -15.35 -10.33 10.90
CA ILE A 26 -16.15 -10.92 11.99
C ILE A 26 -17.48 -11.51 11.52
N ARG A 27 -18.01 -11.09 10.37
CA ARG A 27 -19.12 -11.68 9.60
C ARG A 27 -19.48 -10.68 8.51
N GLY A 28 -19.32 -11.05 7.25
CA GLY A 28 -19.69 -10.19 6.11
C GLY A 28 -19.27 -10.83 4.80
N ASN A 29 -20.10 -10.68 3.77
CA ASN A 29 -19.74 -11.11 2.42
C ASN A 29 -18.78 -10.07 1.83
N VAL A 30 -17.54 -10.49 1.56
CA VAL A 30 -16.57 -9.66 0.81
C VAL A 30 -16.76 -9.95 -0.66
N MET A 31 -17.07 -8.91 -1.45
CA MET A 31 -17.10 -9.04 -2.90
C MET A 31 -15.68 -8.90 -3.44
N THR A 32 -15.14 -9.97 -4.02
CA THR A 32 -13.79 -9.98 -4.55
C THR A 32 -13.76 -9.77 -6.05
N HIS A 33 -12.76 -9.04 -6.55
CA HIS A 33 -12.54 -8.84 -7.98
C HIS A 33 -11.07 -9.00 -8.33
N ILE A 34 -10.81 -9.49 -9.54
CA ILE A 34 -9.47 -9.53 -10.12
C ILE A 34 -9.32 -8.32 -11.04
N ILE A 35 -8.32 -7.49 -10.76
CA ILE A 35 -7.88 -6.40 -11.62
C ILE A 35 -6.67 -6.89 -12.41
N THR A 36 -6.74 -6.81 -13.73
CA THR A 36 -5.60 -7.03 -14.62
C THR A 36 -5.00 -5.68 -15.03
N VAL A 37 -3.73 -5.47 -14.69
CA VAL A 37 -2.92 -4.34 -15.15
C VAL A 37 -2.03 -4.83 -16.27
N ASN A 38 -2.07 -4.19 -17.44
CA ASN A 38 -1.27 -4.58 -18.58
C ASN A 38 0.16 -4.03 -18.46
N THR A 39 1.09 -4.60 -19.23
CA THR A 39 2.45 -4.09 -19.35
C THR A 39 2.47 -2.60 -19.72
N GLY A 40 3.29 -1.81 -19.03
CA GLY A 40 3.44 -0.37 -19.23
C GLY A 40 2.39 0.48 -18.52
N GLU A 41 1.33 -0.12 -17.97
CA GLU A 41 0.33 0.62 -17.20
C GLU A 41 0.79 0.85 -15.75
N ASP A 42 0.27 1.91 -15.14
CA ASP A 42 0.48 2.19 -13.73
C ASP A 42 -0.53 1.40 -12.87
N VAL A 43 0.02 0.54 -12.01
CA VAL A 43 -0.71 -0.33 -11.10
C VAL A 43 -1.49 0.48 -10.07
N SER A 44 -0.86 1.51 -9.48
CA SER A 44 -1.45 2.36 -8.46
C SER A 44 -2.69 3.09 -9.00
N MET A 45 -2.57 3.68 -10.19
CA MET A 45 -3.67 4.37 -10.86
C MET A 45 -4.81 3.42 -11.21
N LYS A 46 -4.51 2.19 -11.65
CA LYS A 46 -5.54 1.21 -12.01
C LYS A 46 -6.31 0.68 -10.80
N VAL A 47 -5.65 0.46 -9.66
CA VAL A 47 -6.32 0.11 -8.40
C VAL A 47 -7.20 1.26 -7.91
N LEU A 48 -6.69 2.50 -7.95
CA LEU A 48 -7.44 3.68 -7.54
C LEU A 48 -8.67 3.94 -8.43
N SER A 49 -8.53 3.81 -9.75
CA SER A 49 -9.66 3.99 -10.67
C SER A 49 -10.73 2.92 -10.48
N PHE A 50 -10.32 1.67 -10.19
CA PHE A 50 -11.26 0.60 -9.86
C PHE A 50 -11.98 0.88 -8.52
N PHE A 51 -11.29 1.43 -7.52
CA PHE A 51 -11.90 1.79 -6.24
C PHE A 51 -12.96 2.88 -6.37
N GLN A 52 -12.73 3.87 -7.24
CA GLN A 52 -13.64 4.98 -7.43
C GLN A 52 -14.99 4.61 -8.07
N GLN A 53 -15.09 3.42 -8.68
CA GLN A 53 -16.28 3.00 -9.43
C GLN A 53 -17.50 2.63 -8.56
N GLY A 54 -17.38 2.43 -7.24
CA GLY A 54 -18.60 2.19 -6.47
C GLY A 54 -18.53 1.67 -5.04
N SER A 55 -17.37 1.66 -4.37
CA SER A 55 -17.31 1.21 -2.97
C SER A 55 -16.73 2.24 -2.03
N ARG A 56 -17.30 2.30 -0.81
CA ARG A 56 -16.69 3.07 0.28
C ARG A 56 -15.43 2.44 0.84
N SER A 57 -15.14 1.15 0.65
CA SER A 57 -13.95 0.53 1.24
C SER A 57 -13.42 -0.64 0.42
N MET A 58 -12.13 -0.60 0.08
CA MET A 58 -11.42 -1.65 -0.64
C MET A 58 -10.14 -2.04 0.10
N CYS A 59 -9.80 -3.32 0.08
CA CYS A 59 -8.48 -3.83 0.45
C CYS A 59 -7.86 -4.64 -0.71
N ILE A 60 -6.54 -4.55 -0.82
CA ILE A 60 -5.74 -5.46 -1.65
C ILE A 60 -5.54 -6.74 -0.84
N LEU A 61 -5.95 -7.88 -1.41
CA LEU A 61 -5.86 -9.19 -0.78
C LEU A 61 -4.57 -9.91 -1.19
N SER A 62 -4.24 -9.83 -2.47
CA SER A 62 -2.99 -10.36 -3.03
C SER A 62 -2.69 -9.74 -4.39
N ALA A 63 -1.45 -9.87 -4.84
CA ALA A 63 -1.09 -9.58 -6.22
C ALA A 63 0.14 -10.37 -6.66
N THR A 64 0.24 -10.58 -7.96
CA THR A 64 1.36 -11.27 -8.60
C THR A 64 1.69 -10.61 -9.92
N GLY A 65 2.98 -10.43 -10.20
CA GLY A 65 3.45 -9.86 -11.45
C GLY A 65 4.88 -9.33 -11.33
N VAL A 66 5.30 -8.59 -12.35
CA VAL A 66 6.64 -8.00 -12.44
C VAL A 66 6.51 -6.50 -12.63
N ILE A 67 7.35 -5.74 -11.93
CA ILE A 67 7.36 -4.27 -11.91
C ILE A 67 8.60 -3.76 -12.64
N SER A 68 8.44 -2.73 -13.48
CA SER A 68 9.55 -2.10 -14.22
C SER A 68 10.06 -0.80 -13.58
N SER A 69 9.21 -0.12 -12.81
CA SER A 69 9.56 1.13 -12.12
C SER A 69 8.68 1.32 -10.89
N VAL A 70 9.27 1.82 -9.80
CA VAL A 70 8.57 2.18 -8.56
C VAL A 70 9.14 3.45 -7.96
N THR A 71 8.27 4.31 -7.43
CA THR A 71 8.65 5.50 -6.65
C THR A 71 8.18 5.36 -5.20
N PHE A 72 9.14 5.34 -4.27
CA PHE A 72 8.86 5.31 -2.82
C PHE A 72 8.94 6.70 -2.19
N HIS A 73 8.17 6.90 -1.12
CA HIS A 73 8.33 8.04 -0.22
C HIS A 73 9.58 7.85 0.65
N GLN A 74 10.55 8.74 0.53
CA GLN A 74 11.76 8.75 1.35
C GLN A 74 11.46 9.47 2.65
N THR A 75 11.62 8.77 3.78
CA THR A 75 11.39 9.33 5.13
C THR A 75 12.64 9.95 5.73
N ASP A 76 13.61 10.36 4.89
CA ASP A 76 14.75 11.13 5.37
C ASP A 76 14.33 12.57 5.68
N THR A 77 15.22 13.34 6.31
CA THR A 77 14.95 14.67 6.84
C THR A 77 14.46 15.69 5.80
N SER A 78 14.57 15.38 4.51
CA SER A 78 14.14 16.20 3.37
C SER A 78 12.79 15.77 2.76
N GLY A 79 12.19 14.64 3.16
CA GLY A 79 10.88 14.19 2.67
C GLY A 79 10.85 13.94 1.15
N GLY A 80 11.93 13.38 0.61
CA GLY A 80 12.10 13.18 -0.83
C GLY A 80 11.31 12.01 -1.41
N LYS A 81 11.37 11.85 -2.73
CA LYS A 81 10.91 10.65 -3.44
C LYS A 81 12.13 9.95 -4.04
N VAL A 82 12.16 8.62 -3.95
CA VAL A 82 13.22 7.81 -4.56
C VAL A 82 12.60 6.88 -5.58
N ALA A 83 13.11 6.93 -6.82
CA ALA A 83 12.67 6.09 -7.92
C ALA A 83 13.67 4.96 -8.16
N PHE A 84 13.15 3.76 -8.41
CA PHE A 84 13.91 2.58 -8.81
C PHE A 84 13.36 2.09 -10.14
N GLU A 85 14.26 1.90 -11.11
CA GLU A 85 13.94 1.31 -12.42
C GLU A 85 14.68 -0.01 -12.59
N GLY A 86 14.10 -0.92 -13.36
CA GLY A 86 14.61 -2.29 -13.53
C GLY A 86 13.47 -3.30 -13.47
N ARG A 87 13.76 -4.57 -13.73
CA ARG A 87 12.74 -5.62 -13.75
C ARG A 87 12.72 -6.36 -12.41
N TYR A 88 11.67 -6.18 -11.63
CA TYR A 88 11.57 -6.73 -10.27
C TYR A 88 10.35 -7.64 -10.11
N ASP A 89 10.52 -8.79 -9.49
CA ASP A 89 9.39 -9.65 -9.14
C ASP A 89 8.64 -9.07 -7.94
N LEU A 90 7.32 -9.02 -8.03
CA LEU A 90 6.45 -8.55 -6.95
C LEU A 90 6.35 -9.61 -5.85
N LEU A 91 6.96 -9.34 -4.70
CA LEU A 91 6.89 -10.24 -3.55
C LEU A 91 5.62 -9.98 -2.74
N THR A 92 5.34 -8.70 -2.45
CA THR A 92 4.14 -8.31 -1.72
C THR A 92 3.55 -7.03 -2.30
N PHE A 93 2.23 -6.97 -2.32
CA PHE A 93 1.47 -5.75 -2.58
C PHE A 93 0.37 -5.64 -1.53
N ALA A 94 0.41 -4.56 -0.76
CA ALA A 94 -0.55 -4.30 0.29
C ALA A 94 -1.12 -2.90 0.12
N GLY A 95 -2.39 -2.74 0.50
CA GLY A 95 -3.04 -1.45 0.47
C GLY A 95 -4.50 -1.55 0.81
N SER A 96 -5.05 -0.42 1.22
CA SER A 96 -6.48 -0.28 1.49
C SER A 96 -6.89 1.15 1.28
N PHE A 97 -8.13 1.35 0.87
CA PHE A 97 -8.72 2.64 0.63
C PHE A 97 -10.10 2.72 1.26
N VAL A 98 -10.42 3.87 1.85
CA VAL A 98 -11.72 4.18 2.43
C VAL A 98 -12.16 5.55 1.93
N HIS A 99 -13.35 5.62 1.34
CA HIS A 99 -14.04 6.87 1.15
C HIS A 99 -14.73 7.25 2.46
N SER A 100 -14.49 8.48 2.90
CA SER A 100 -15.22 9.09 4.00
C SER A 100 -15.86 10.38 3.50
N GLU A 101 -17.06 10.67 4.00
CA GLU A 101 -17.73 11.94 3.71
C GLU A 101 -17.80 12.72 5.02
N THR A 102 -17.31 13.96 5.00
CA THR A 102 -17.34 14.83 6.17
C THR A 102 -17.69 16.24 5.73
N GLY A 103 -18.83 16.75 6.20
CA GLY A 103 -19.29 18.10 5.86
C GLY A 103 -19.58 18.31 4.36
N GLY A 104 -20.02 17.27 3.64
CA GLY A 104 -20.29 17.31 2.19
C GLY A 104 -19.02 17.22 1.32
N MET A 105 -17.84 17.04 1.90
CA MET A 105 -16.60 16.82 1.17
C MET A 105 -16.23 15.32 1.18
N ARG A 106 -15.97 14.77 -0.01
CA ARG A 106 -15.55 13.37 -0.20
C ARG A 106 -14.04 13.27 -0.02
N ASN A 107 -13.62 12.61 1.05
CA ASN A 107 -12.22 12.36 1.38
C ASN A 107 -11.83 10.92 1.05
N LEU A 108 -10.60 10.76 0.56
CA LEU A 108 -9.98 9.47 0.34
C LEU A 108 -8.88 9.25 1.39
N SER A 109 -9.03 8.22 2.21
CA SER A 109 -7.98 7.77 3.13
C SER A 109 -7.44 6.43 2.66
N GLY A 110 -6.14 6.20 2.86
CA GLY A 110 -5.51 4.93 2.49
C GLY A 110 -4.12 5.07 1.91
N GLY A 111 -3.69 4.03 1.22
CA GLY A 111 -2.42 3.99 0.50
C GLY A 111 -1.98 2.59 0.15
N MET A 112 -0.85 2.51 -0.52
CA MET A 112 -0.29 1.26 -1.03
C MET A 112 1.19 1.16 -0.69
N SER A 113 1.66 -0.06 -0.51
CA SER A 113 3.08 -0.40 -0.33
C SER A 113 3.41 -1.70 -1.03
N VAL A 114 4.66 -1.83 -1.44
CA VAL A 114 5.17 -3.05 -2.10
C VAL A 114 6.50 -3.47 -1.51
N SER A 115 6.82 -4.75 -1.67
CA SER A 115 8.20 -5.22 -1.67
C SER A 115 8.47 -5.99 -2.97
N LEU A 116 9.67 -5.76 -3.51
CA LEU A 116 10.11 -6.22 -4.81
C LEU A 116 11.48 -6.88 -4.67
N ILE A 117 11.76 -7.89 -5.48
CA ILE A 117 13.08 -8.52 -5.55
C ILE A 117 13.69 -8.34 -6.94
N SER A 118 14.95 -7.92 -6.98
CA SER A 118 15.72 -7.83 -8.22
C SER A 118 16.22 -9.21 -8.67
N PRO A 119 16.61 -9.38 -9.94
CA PRO A 119 17.19 -10.64 -10.42
C PRO A 119 18.46 -11.04 -9.68
N GLU A 120 19.18 -10.06 -9.11
CA GLU A 120 20.37 -10.26 -8.28
C GLU A 120 20.04 -10.68 -6.83
N GLY A 121 18.75 -10.83 -6.49
CA GLY A 121 18.29 -11.24 -5.16
C GLY A 121 18.18 -10.09 -4.15
N ARG A 122 18.28 -8.82 -4.59
CA ARG A 122 18.14 -7.66 -3.70
C ARG A 122 16.68 -7.32 -3.49
N VAL A 123 16.25 -7.20 -2.23
CA VAL A 123 14.88 -6.77 -1.88
C VAL A 123 14.84 -5.25 -1.63
N ILE A 124 13.86 -4.59 -2.23
CA ILE A 124 13.51 -3.19 -1.98
C ILE A 124 12.02 -3.10 -1.64
N GLY A 125 11.59 -2.09 -0.88
CA GLY A 125 10.19 -1.94 -0.53
C GLY A 125 9.89 -0.66 0.22
N GLY A 126 8.61 -0.33 0.31
CA GLY A 126 8.16 0.88 0.95
C GLY A 126 6.76 1.31 0.52
N ARG A 127 6.32 2.45 1.04
CA ARG A 127 5.08 3.11 0.64
C ARG A 127 5.27 3.75 -0.74
N ILE A 128 4.32 3.51 -1.62
CA ILE A 128 4.32 4.09 -2.97
C ILE A 128 3.88 5.54 -2.85
N ASP A 129 4.67 6.44 -3.45
CA ASP A 129 4.37 7.87 -3.54
C ASP A 129 4.76 8.40 -4.92
N GLY A 130 4.26 7.72 -5.95
CA GLY A 130 4.52 8.04 -7.34
C GLY A 130 4.15 6.85 -8.21
N GLN A 131 4.95 6.62 -9.26
CA GLN A 131 4.66 5.60 -10.25
C GLN A 131 4.86 4.18 -9.70
N LEU A 132 4.04 3.24 -10.17
CA LEU A 132 4.27 1.80 -10.03
C LEU A 132 3.91 1.12 -11.35
N VAL A 133 4.91 0.84 -12.20
CA VAL A 133 4.69 0.38 -13.58
C VAL A 133 4.82 -1.12 -13.72
N ALA A 134 3.88 -1.75 -14.42
CA ALA A 134 3.93 -3.15 -14.77
C ALA A 134 4.96 -3.45 -15.88
N ALA A 135 5.91 -4.35 -15.63
CA ALA A 135 6.80 -4.92 -16.66
C ALA A 135 6.17 -6.09 -17.43
N SER A 136 5.15 -6.72 -16.83
CA SER A 136 4.32 -7.79 -17.38
C SER A 136 2.91 -7.66 -16.81
N PRO A 137 1.91 -8.37 -17.34
CA PRO A 137 0.58 -8.34 -16.73
C PRO A 137 0.63 -8.62 -15.21
N VAL A 138 0.08 -7.69 -14.42
CA VAL A 138 -0.04 -7.82 -12.96
C VAL A 138 -1.49 -8.16 -12.64
N GLN A 139 -1.69 -9.24 -11.91
CA GLN A 139 -2.99 -9.68 -11.41
C GLN A 139 -3.13 -9.26 -9.96
N ILE A 140 -4.23 -8.60 -9.62
CA ILE A 140 -4.47 -8.07 -8.27
C ILE A 140 -5.85 -8.53 -7.83
N LEU A 141 -5.90 -9.27 -6.72
CA LEU A 141 -7.15 -9.61 -6.07
C LEU A 141 -7.48 -8.52 -5.05
N VAL A 142 -8.61 -7.86 -5.23
CA VAL A 142 -9.14 -6.88 -4.29
C VAL A 142 -10.44 -7.38 -3.66
N GLY A 143 -10.69 -6.95 -2.43
CA GLY A 143 -11.94 -7.18 -1.72
C GLY A 143 -12.63 -5.87 -1.40
N PHE A 144 -13.95 -5.81 -1.61
CA PHE A 144 -14.79 -4.71 -1.16
C PHE A 144 -15.52 -5.08 0.12
N LEU A 145 -15.49 -4.15 1.08
CA LEU A 145 -16.21 -4.31 2.34
C LEU A 145 -17.63 -3.73 2.19
N PRO A 146 -18.65 -4.42 2.74
CA PRO A 146 -20.00 -3.89 2.75
C PRO A 146 -20.07 -2.59 3.56
N GLU A 147 -20.88 -1.65 3.09
CA GLU A 147 -21.22 -0.44 3.83
C GLU A 147 -22.17 -0.81 4.97
N ASN A 148 -21.85 -0.36 6.19
CA ASN A 148 -22.65 -0.62 7.38
C ASN A 148 -23.63 0.52 7.65
#